data_AF-A0AAD6F7H3-F1
#
_entry.id   AF-A0AAD6F7H3-F1
#
_cell.length_a   1.000
_cell.length_b   1.000
_cell.length_c   1.000
_cell.angle_alpha   90.00
_cell.angle_beta   90.00
_cell.angle_gamma   90.00
#
_symmetry.space_group_name_H-M   'P 1'
#
loop_
_entity.id
_entity.type
_entity.pdbx_description
1 polymer ?
#
loop_
_entity_poly.entity_id
_entity_poly.type
_entity_poly.pdbx_seq_one_letter_code
_entity_poly.pdbx_strand_id
1 'polypeptide(L)'
;MLASGRLNIRSEACPVPSCTTQKGSRLDGHMKSHTELCPEAKKTLLSNLKRRLILGTLRTLRVSNPAVPMVSSLDLEEAARGPLEVEKEIEPFGKMQFPPFPDHIPVLNAVLEDYREMQEGPDPSAKLKNNVQSKLHRIRNCMAWMNRIRGWVKYLTKNGMALTTTLHYLKNVRQFFEYLKETPPKNSCLSQLDLLKVIREVKMSISSWNRPVVLHQMKIKGQKDAAMHTIKEHQDCRKLALVAIPKLISKLESDFSHGNLWKLYGYVTAYLASLYGHRLGVFMNMTDVEVSQAVHGPEKDDYLIKMSNHKTSESFGTAKMLLSSGEYGWLLSLMKLKRDAGKKSTFVFLTQL
;
A
#
# COMPACT_ATOMS: atom_id res chain seq x y z
N MET A 1 -6.93 0.74 34.73
CA MET A 1 -6.96 1.85 33.74
C MET A 1 -7.24 1.38 32.31
N LEU A 2 -6.50 0.40 31.76
CA LEU A 2 -6.69 -0.07 30.36
C LEU A 2 -8.09 -0.65 30.06
N ALA A 3 -8.74 -1.29 31.03
CA ALA A 3 -10.08 -1.87 30.87
C ALA A 3 -11.21 -0.82 30.65
N SER A 4 -10.97 0.45 30.98
CA SER A 4 -11.96 1.52 30.85
C SER A 4 -11.94 2.24 29.50
N GLY A 5 -11.00 1.90 28.61
CA GLY A 5 -10.78 2.58 27.32
C GLY A 5 -10.29 4.03 27.42
N ARG A 6 -10.21 4.62 28.62
CA ARG A 6 -9.78 5.99 28.86
C ARG A 6 -8.27 6.04 29.11
N LEU A 7 -7.51 6.38 28.06
CA LEU A 7 -6.07 6.67 28.14
C LEU A 7 -5.87 8.17 28.32
N ASN A 8 -5.15 8.55 29.38
CA ASN A 8 -4.80 9.95 29.60
C ASN A 8 -3.59 10.32 28.74
N ILE A 9 -3.83 11.08 27.67
CA ILE A 9 -2.79 11.57 26.75
C ILE A 9 -2.35 13.02 27.06
N ARG A 10 -2.83 13.62 28.16
CA ARG A 10 -2.56 15.05 28.49
C ARG A 10 -1.11 15.31 28.92
N SER A 11 -0.42 14.28 29.38
CA SER A 11 1.00 14.32 29.78
C SER A 11 1.96 14.11 28.62
N GLU A 12 1.46 13.90 27.40
CA GLU A 12 2.28 13.61 26.22
C GLU A 12 2.51 14.87 25.39
N ALA A 13 3.69 14.93 24.75
CA ALA A 13 4.01 15.99 23.81
C ALA A 13 3.22 15.85 22.51
N CYS A 14 3.03 16.96 21.79
CA CYS A 14 2.37 16.94 20.50
C CYS A 14 3.14 16.04 19.49
N PRO A 15 2.47 15.13 18.76
CA PRO A 15 3.12 14.25 17.79
C PRO A 15 3.49 14.95 16.48
N VAL A 16 3.12 16.24 16.31
CA VAL A 16 3.44 17.03 15.11
C VAL A 16 4.91 17.48 15.16
N PRO A 17 5.72 17.16 14.13
CA PRO A 17 7.12 17.60 14.06
C PRO A 17 7.21 19.12 14.17
N SER A 18 8.21 19.63 14.91
CA SER A 18 8.42 21.07 15.18
C SER A 18 7.37 21.80 16.04
N CYS A 19 6.34 21.11 16.53
CA CYS A 19 5.46 21.69 17.55
C CYS A 19 6.14 21.64 18.93
N THR A 20 6.40 22.80 19.52
CA THR A 20 7.03 22.93 20.85
C THR A 20 6.04 22.92 22.01
N THR A 21 4.74 22.75 21.73
CA THR A 21 3.70 22.69 22.77
C THR A 21 3.92 21.46 23.65
N GLN A 22 4.36 21.68 24.90
CA GLN A 22 4.60 20.63 25.88
C GLN A 22 3.48 20.51 26.93
N LYS A 23 3.30 19.26 27.38
CA LYS A 23 2.57 18.69 28.52
C LYS A 23 1.64 19.62 29.30
N GLY A 24 0.36 19.23 29.37
CA GLY A 24 -0.65 19.84 30.26
C GLY A 24 -1.89 20.36 29.54
N SER A 25 -1.82 20.63 28.24
CA SER A 25 -2.98 21.02 27.42
C SER A 25 -3.74 19.78 26.90
N ARG A 26 -5.05 19.91 26.70
CA ARG A 26 -5.86 18.83 26.08
C ARG A 26 -5.38 18.63 24.63
N LEU A 27 -4.58 17.59 24.41
CA LEU A 27 -3.95 17.31 23.12
C LEU A 27 -4.96 17.18 21.97
N ASP A 28 -6.12 16.57 22.20
CA ASP A 28 -7.19 16.49 21.18
C ASP A 28 -7.73 17.89 20.77
N GLY A 29 -7.73 18.85 21.71
CA GLY A 29 -8.12 20.24 21.44
C GLY A 29 -7.00 21.02 20.75
N HIS A 30 -5.76 20.84 21.21
CA HIS A 30 -4.57 21.42 20.57
C HIS A 30 -4.42 20.96 19.11
N MET A 31 -4.74 19.70 18.80
CA MET A 31 -4.68 19.22 17.42
C MET A 31 -5.57 20.01 16.44
N LYS A 32 -6.59 20.73 16.93
CA LYS A 32 -7.41 21.60 16.09
C LYS A 32 -6.65 22.83 15.59
N SER A 33 -5.66 23.34 16.35
CA SER A 33 -4.87 24.52 15.96
C SER A 33 -3.86 24.25 14.85
N HIS A 34 -3.59 22.99 14.53
CA HIS A 34 -2.71 22.60 13.42
C HIS A 34 -3.45 22.72 12.08
N THR A 35 -3.63 23.94 11.55
CA THR A 35 -4.32 24.18 10.27
C THR A 35 -3.59 23.59 9.07
N GLU A 36 -2.30 23.29 9.21
CA GLU A 36 -1.45 22.64 8.21
C GLU A 36 -1.72 21.13 8.03
N LEU A 37 -2.55 20.52 8.87
CA LEU A 37 -2.89 19.10 8.80
C LEU A 37 -4.37 18.89 8.44
N CYS A 38 -4.65 17.96 7.53
CA CYS A 38 -6.02 17.54 7.26
C CYS A 38 -6.62 16.75 8.45
N PRO A 39 -7.96 16.70 8.60
CA PRO A 39 -8.63 16.00 9.69
C PRO A 39 -8.21 14.53 9.85
N GLU A 40 -8.01 13.84 8.72
CA GLU A 40 -7.61 12.42 8.66
C GLU A 40 -6.17 12.22 9.17
N ALA A 41 -5.26 13.14 8.84
CA ALA A 41 -3.88 13.12 9.33
C ALA A 41 -3.84 13.34 10.85
N LYS A 42 -4.65 14.29 11.37
CA LYS A 42 -4.79 14.55 12.81
C LYS A 42 -5.28 13.30 13.56
N LYS A 43 -6.31 12.62 13.03
CA LYS A 43 -6.87 11.41 13.61
C LYS A 43 -5.85 10.26 13.62
N THR A 44 -5.10 10.09 12.54
CA THR A 44 -4.05 9.06 12.41
C THR A 44 -2.92 9.29 13.42
N LEU A 45 -2.42 10.52 13.55
CA LEU A 45 -1.37 10.86 14.53
C LEU A 45 -1.79 10.59 15.97
N LEU A 46 -3.02 10.97 16.34
CA LEU A 46 -3.58 10.70 17.67
C LEU A 46 -3.78 9.20 17.91
N SER A 47 -4.22 8.44 16.91
CA SER A 47 -4.37 6.99 17.00
C SER A 47 -3.02 6.30 17.22
N ASN A 48 -2.00 6.70 16.47
CA ASN A 48 -0.65 6.16 16.60
C ASN A 48 -0.02 6.48 17.96
N LEU A 49 -0.24 7.71 18.46
CA LEU A 49 0.18 8.08 19.81
C LEU A 49 -0.49 7.21 20.88
N LYS A 50 -1.81 7.03 20.80
CA LYS A 50 -2.57 6.16 21.72
C LYS A 50 -2.06 4.71 21.66
N ARG A 51 -1.85 4.16 20.45
CA ARG A 51 -1.32 2.80 20.26
C ARG A 51 0.05 2.64 20.90
N ARG A 52 0.96 3.60 20.71
CA ARG A 52 2.30 3.58 21.32
C ARG A 52 2.24 3.53 22.85
N LEU A 53 1.35 4.33 23.46
CA LEU A 53 1.18 4.36 24.92
C LEU A 53 0.58 3.07 25.47
N ILE A 54 -0.39 2.49 24.76
CA ILE A 54 -0.98 1.18 25.11
C ILE A 54 0.11 0.12 25.12
N LEU A 55 0.92 0.03 24.05
CA LEU A 55 2.00 -0.94 23.96
C LEU A 55 3.05 -0.73 25.05
N GLY A 56 3.42 0.52 25.35
CA GLY A 56 4.32 0.83 26.46
C GLY A 56 3.76 0.38 27.81
N THR A 57 2.48 0.65 28.07
CA THR A 57 1.80 0.26 29.31
C THR A 57 1.70 -1.26 29.44
N LEU A 58 1.38 -1.97 28.34
CA LEU A 58 1.33 -3.43 28.30
C LEU A 58 2.71 -4.06 28.59
N ARG A 59 3.79 -3.48 28.07
CA ARG A 59 5.16 -3.92 28.38
C ARG A 59 5.49 -3.75 29.85
N THR A 60 5.22 -2.57 30.42
CA THR A 60 5.44 -2.31 31.86
C THR A 60 4.64 -3.27 32.72
N LEU A 61 3.37 -3.51 32.37
CA LEU A 61 2.52 -4.47 33.07
C LEU A 61 3.06 -5.90 32.96
N ARG A 62 3.54 -6.33 31.78
CA ARG A 62 4.10 -7.69 31.66
C ARG A 62 5.41 -7.84 32.43
N VAL A 63 6.28 -6.82 32.44
CA VAL A 63 7.51 -6.80 33.24
C VAL A 63 7.20 -6.91 34.74
N SER A 64 6.06 -6.38 35.20
CA SER A 64 5.63 -6.52 36.59
C SER A 64 5.16 -7.93 36.99
N ASN A 65 5.20 -8.90 36.06
CA ASN A 65 4.84 -10.30 36.24
C ASN A 65 3.50 -10.49 36.98
N PRO A 66 2.36 -10.09 36.39
CA PRO A 66 1.08 -10.07 37.06
C PRO A 66 0.63 -11.50 37.41
N ALA A 67 0.06 -11.67 38.61
CA ALA A 67 -0.40 -12.96 39.12
C ALA A 67 -1.43 -13.66 38.22
N VAL A 68 -2.19 -12.89 37.42
CA VAL A 68 -3.07 -13.42 36.39
C VAL A 68 -2.40 -13.25 35.02
N PRO A 69 -2.21 -14.33 34.25
CA PRO A 69 -1.62 -14.27 32.93
C PRO A 69 -2.35 -13.29 32.01
N MET A 70 -1.59 -12.39 31.37
CA MET A 70 -2.15 -11.41 30.45
C MET A 70 -2.70 -12.09 29.18
N VAL A 71 -3.99 -11.91 28.89
CA VAL A 71 -4.63 -12.42 27.67
C VAL A 71 -4.15 -11.70 26.40
N SER A 72 -3.75 -10.43 26.53
CA SER A 72 -3.22 -9.65 25.41
C SER A 72 -1.73 -9.94 25.18
N SER A 73 -1.41 -10.59 24.06
CA SER A 73 -0.05 -10.81 23.52
C SER A 73 0.41 -9.70 22.58
N LEU A 74 -0.38 -8.65 22.38
CA LEU A 74 -0.19 -7.64 21.33
C LEU A 74 1.21 -7.01 21.30
N ASP A 75 1.81 -6.73 22.45
CA ASP A 75 3.15 -6.15 22.54
C ASP A 75 4.29 -7.18 22.43
N LEU A 76 4.02 -8.48 22.65
CA LEU A 76 4.92 -9.57 22.26
C LEU A 76 4.88 -9.80 20.76
N GLU A 77 3.70 -9.77 20.15
CA GLU A 77 3.53 -9.90 18.69
C GLU A 77 4.21 -8.75 17.94
N GLU A 78 4.10 -7.52 18.44
CA GLU A 78 4.76 -6.35 17.85
C GLU A 78 6.29 -6.38 18.06
N ALA A 79 6.78 -6.99 19.15
CA ALA A 79 8.22 -7.16 19.41
C ALA A 79 8.82 -8.33 18.60
N ALA A 80 8.11 -9.46 18.50
CA ALA A 80 8.51 -10.66 17.77
C ALA A 80 8.43 -10.47 16.24
N ARG A 81 7.61 -9.51 15.78
CA ARG A 81 7.64 -9.02 14.40
C ARG A 81 9.01 -8.49 13.99
N GLY A 82 9.90 -8.14 14.93
CA GLY A 82 11.09 -7.35 14.63
C GLY A 82 10.68 -6.06 13.89
N PRO A 83 11.60 -5.27 13.33
CA PRO A 83 11.20 -4.54 12.13
C PRO A 83 10.90 -5.62 11.08
N LEU A 84 9.62 -5.96 10.93
CA LEU A 84 9.16 -6.53 9.68
C LEU A 84 9.74 -5.61 8.61
N GLU A 85 10.62 -6.13 7.76
CA GLU A 85 10.69 -5.61 6.40
C GLU A 85 9.36 -5.99 5.75
N VAL A 86 8.32 -5.24 6.17
CA VAL A 86 7.18 -4.89 5.37
C VAL A 86 7.77 -4.70 3.98
N GLU A 87 7.35 -5.52 3.01
CA GLU A 87 7.36 -5.06 1.62
C GLU A 87 6.83 -3.65 1.74
N LYS A 88 7.68 -2.63 1.58
CA LYS A 88 7.32 -1.25 1.89
C LYS A 88 6.08 -0.93 1.06
N GLU A 89 4.89 -1.16 1.62
CA GLU A 89 3.82 -0.20 1.63
C GLU A 89 4.57 1.07 1.92
N ILE A 90 4.70 1.86 0.84
CA ILE A 90 5.31 3.17 0.81
C ILE A 90 4.95 3.79 2.15
N GLU A 91 5.92 3.84 3.08
CA GLU A 91 5.73 4.60 4.31
C GLU A 91 5.18 5.94 3.84
N PRO A 92 4.10 6.47 4.44
CA PRO A 92 3.69 7.81 4.10
C PRO A 92 4.92 8.67 4.33
N PHE A 93 5.52 9.16 3.23
CA PHE A 93 6.79 9.89 3.19
C PHE A 93 6.57 11.27 3.84
N GLY A 94 6.22 11.28 5.11
CA GLY A 94 6.02 12.44 5.94
C GLY A 94 7.32 12.68 6.70
N LYS A 95 8.23 13.43 6.06
CA LYS A 95 9.31 14.25 6.69
C LYS A 95 10.30 14.81 5.67
N MET A 96 10.21 14.47 4.39
CA MET A 96 11.03 15.15 3.39
C MET A 96 10.40 16.52 3.09
N GLN A 97 10.93 17.57 3.73
CA GLN A 97 10.56 18.94 3.43
C GLN A 97 11.21 19.34 2.12
N PHE A 98 10.40 19.33 1.07
CA PHE A 98 10.83 19.80 -0.23
C PHE A 98 10.80 21.33 -0.28
N PRO A 99 11.65 21.95 -1.10
CA PRO A 99 11.48 23.36 -1.40
C PRO A 99 10.04 23.61 -1.90
N PRO A 100 9.41 24.71 -1.48
CA PRO A 100 8.04 25.01 -1.91
C PRO A 100 8.00 25.12 -3.42
N PHE A 101 7.02 24.47 -4.02
CA PHE A 101 6.76 24.63 -5.44
C PHE A 101 6.26 26.06 -5.69
N PRO A 102 6.66 26.71 -6.79
CA PRO A 102 6.22 28.07 -7.08
C PRO A 102 4.76 28.08 -7.59
N ASP A 103 3.81 27.85 -6.68
CA ASP A 103 2.36 27.85 -6.96
C ASP A 103 1.87 29.18 -7.54
N HIS A 104 2.61 30.26 -7.32
CA HIS A 104 2.32 31.58 -7.86
C HIS A 104 2.55 31.71 -9.37
N ILE A 105 3.10 30.69 -10.05
CA ILE A 105 3.35 30.72 -11.50
C ILE A 105 2.15 30.08 -12.24
N PRO A 106 1.21 30.87 -12.81
CA PRO A 106 -0.03 30.34 -13.35
C PRO A 106 0.18 29.45 -14.58
N VAL A 107 1.16 29.79 -15.42
CA VAL A 107 1.52 29.03 -16.61
C VAL A 107 2.00 27.63 -16.25
N LEU A 108 2.78 27.48 -15.18
CA LEU A 108 3.29 26.18 -14.76
C LEU A 108 2.19 25.29 -14.19
N ASN A 109 1.23 25.88 -13.46
CA ASN A 109 0.04 25.17 -12.99
C ASN A 109 -0.82 24.70 -14.17
N ALA A 110 -1.16 25.58 -15.11
CA ALA A 110 -1.96 25.24 -16.28
C ALA A 110 -1.38 24.03 -17.04
N VAL A 111 -0.06 24.04 -17.27
CA VAL A 111 0.66 22.95 -17.94
C VAL A 111 0.63 21.63 -17.16
N LEU A 112 0.68 21.66 -15.83
CA LEU A 112 0.57 20.46 -15.00
C LEU A 112 -0.86 19.90 -15.01
N GLU A 113 -1.86 20.78 -15.13
CA GLU A 113 -3.27 20.39 -15.27
C GLU A 113 -3.51 19.76 -16.65
N ASP A 114 -3.02 20.36 -17.74
CA ASP A 114 -3.07 19.78 -19.08
C ASP A 114 -2.37 18.41 -19.13
N TYR A 115 -1.20 18.30 -18.47
CA TYR A 115 -0.50 17.03 -18.34
C TYR A 115 -1.27 15.99 -17.53
N ARG A 116 -1.99 16.41 -16.47
CA ARG A 116 -2.86 15.52 -15.71
C ARG A 116 -3.96 14.98 -16.60
N GLU A 117 -4.70 15.85 -17.28
CA GLU A 117 -5.84 15.47 -18.12
C GLU A 117 -5.42 14.49 -19.20
N MET A 118 -4.27 14.71 -19.85
CA MET A 118 -3.71 13.76 -20.81
C MET A 118 -3.36 12.40 -20.17
N GLN A 119 -2.79 12.39 -18.96
CA GLN A 119 -2.41 11.16 -18.27
C GLN A 119 -3.61 10.36 -17.73
N GLU A 120 -4.67 11.06 -17.33
CA GLU A 120 -5.90 10.46 -16.84
C GLU A 120 -6.78 9.95 -17.98
N GLY A 121 -6.80 10.66 -19.12
CA GLY A 121 -7.70 10.36 -20.22
C GLY A 121 -9.16 10.64 -19.89
N PRO A 122 -10.11 10.20 -20.73
CA PRO A 122 -11.52 10.57 -20.62
C PRO A 122 -12.27 9.86 -19.47
N ASP A 123 -11.88 8.63 -19.10
CA ASP A 123 -12.55 7.86 -18.04
C ASP A 123 -11.53 7.20 -17.07
N PRO A 124 -10.86 8.01 -16.23
CA PRO A 124 -9.85 7.51 -15.31
C PRO A 124 -10.46 6.81 -14.08
N SER A 125 -9.99 5.58 -13.81
CA SER A 125 -10.25 4.92 -12.53
C SER A 125 -9.69 5.72 -11.33
N ALA A 126 -10.30 5.57 -10.15
CA ALA A 126 -9.81 6.21 -8.92
C ALA A 126 -8.34 5.89 -8.62
N LYS A 127 -7.90 4.66 -8.94
CA LYS A 127 -6.50 4.24 -8.81
C LYS A 127 -5.59 4.99 -9.78
N LEU A 128 -6.04 5.20 -11.03
CA LEU A 128 -5.29 5.99 -12.00
C LEU A 128 -5.15 7.44 -11.53
N LYS A 129 -6.24 8.07 -11.08
CA LYS A 129 -6.21 9.43 -10.51
C LYS A 129 -5.17 9.54 -9.39
N ASN A 130 -5.18 8.62 -8.43
CA ASN A 130 -4.20 8.60 -7.33
C ASN A 130 -2.74 8.44 -7.82
N ASN A 131 -2.52 7.60 -8.83
CA ASN A 131 -1.21 7.42 -9.44
C ASN A 131 -0.73 8.69 -10.16
N VAL A 132 -1.62 9.34 -10.91
CA VAL A 132 -1.32 10.59 -11.62
C VAL A 132 -1.04 11.71 -10.62
N GLN A 133 -1.84 11.85 -9.57
CA GLN A 133 -1.58 12.82 -8.49
C GLN A 133 -0.21 12.61 -7.84
N SER A 134 0.14 11.35 -7.53
CA SER A 134 1.47 11.01 -7.01
C SER A 134 2.59 11.38 -8.00
N LYS A 135 2.34 11.22 -9.30
CA LYS A 135 3.28 11.59 -10.36
C LYS A 135 3.46 13.11 -10.46
N LEU A 136 2.38 13.87 -10.45
CA LEU A 136 2.40 15.34 -10.46
C LEU A 136 3.13 15.88 -9.24
N HIS A 137 2.90 15.30 -8.06
CA HIS A 137 3.64 15.66 -6.85
C HIS A 137 5.15 15.54 -7.04
N ARG A 138 5.63 14.45 -7.66
CA ARG A 138 7.06 14.23 -7.96
C ARG A 138 7.60 15.18 -9.01
N ILE A 139 6.78 15.56 -9.99
CA ILE A 139 7.16 16.55 -11.01
C ILE A 139 7.29 17.93 -10.36
N ARG A 140 6.27 18.38 -9.60
CA ARG A 140 6.32 19.62 -8.82
C ARG A 140 7.58 19.67 -7.94
N ASN A 141 7.87 18.54 -7.29
CA ASN A 141 9.09 18.38 -6.52
C ASN A 141 10.37 18.71 -7.29
N CYS A 142 10.54 18.11 -8.46
CA CYS A 142 11.69 18.33 -9.32
C CYS A 142 11.74 19.78 -9.83
N MET A 143 10.58 20.36 -10.14
CA MET A 143 10.49 21.74 -10.63
C MET A 143 10.96 22.76 -9.58
N ALA A 144 10.73 22.48 -8.29
CA ALA A 144 11.24 23.32 -7.19
C ALA A 144 12.78 23.36 -7.13
N TRP A 145 13.48 22.42 -7.80
CA TRP A 145 14.93 22.40 -7.94
C TRP A 145 15.43 23.07 -9.23
N MET A 146 14.56 23.78 -9.97
CA MET A 146 14.83 24.63 -11.15
C MET A 146 16.04 24.15 -11.96
N ASN A 147 15.87 23.10 -12.76
CA ASN A 147 16.88 22.47 -13.65
C ASN A 147 18.11 21.81 -13.02
N ARG A 148 18.28 21.80 -11.70
CA ARG A 148 19.39 21.11 -11.02
C ARG A 148 19.08 19.63 -10.76
N ILE A 149 18.87 18.85 -11.81
CA ILE A 149 18.45 17.43 -11.70
C ILE A 149 19.43 16.63 -10.85
N ARG A 150 20.74 16.81 -11.05
CA ARG A 150 21.76 16.13 -10.24
C ARG A 150 21.71 16.52 -8.76
N GLY A 151 21.42 17.79 -8.46
CA GLY A 151 21.27 18.29 -7.09
C GLY A 151 20.05 17.69 -6.41
N TRP A 152 18.92 17.64 -7.12
CA TRP A 152 17.70 17.00 -6.66
C TRP A 152 17.92 15.52 -6.36
N VAL A 153 18.53 14.76 -7.28
CA VAL A 153 18.84 13.34 -7.08
C VAL A 153 19.72 13.11 -5.85
N LYS A 154 20.76 13.93 -5.66
CA LYS A 154 21.60 13.86 -4.45
C LYS A 154 20.82 14.16 -3.17
N TYR A 155 19.88 15.09 -3.23
CA TYR A 155 19.00 15.39 -2.10
C TYR A 155 18.08 14.20 -1.78
N LEU A 156 17.43 13.59 -2.79
CA LEU A 156 16.57 12.42 -2.59
C LEU A 156 17.32 11.30 -1.86
N THR A 157 18.54 11.01 -2.29
CA THR A 157 19.33 9.90 -1.75
C THR A 157 19.89 10.20 -0.37
N LYS A 158 20.36 11.43 -0.13
CA LYS A 158 20.82 11.88 1.20
C LYS A 158 19.72 11.78 2.26
N ASN A 159 18.47 11.98 1.86
CA ASN A 159 17.30 11.86 2.74
C ASN A 159 16.71 10.44 2.79
N GLY A 160 17.46 9.42 2.36
CA GLY A 160 17.09 8.02 2.54
C GLY A 160 16.12 7.47 1.50
N MET A 161 15.89 8.15 0.38
CA MET A 161 15.05 7.60 -0.71
C MET A 161 15.72 6.36 -1.32
N ALA A 162 14.94 5.28 -1.44
CA ALA A 162 15.41 4.04 -2.05
C ALA A 162 15.80 4.24 -3.52
N LEU A 163 16.87 3.56 -3.97
CA LEU A 163 17.43 3.72 -5.32
C LEU A 163 16.38 3.49 -6.43
N THR A 164 15.54 2.48 -6.25
CA THR A 164 14.43 2.14 -7.16
C THR A 164 13.38 3.24 -7.24
N THR A 165 13.11 3.91 -6.12
CA THR A 165 12.14 5.02 -6.04
C THR A 165 12.70 6.27 -6.71
N THR A 166 13.97 6.60 -6.46
CA THR A 166 14.68 7.69 -7.15
C THR A 166 14.67 7.50 -8.67
N LEU A 167 14.96 6.29 -9.14
CA LEU A 167 14.88 5.97 -10.57
C LEU A 167 13.46 6.13 -11.14
N HIS A 168 12.44 5.73 -10.37
CA HIS A 168 11.04 5.90 -10.77
C HIS A 168 10.64 7.39 -10.87
N TYR A 169 11.12 8.23 -9.93
CA TYR A 169 10.92 9.68 -9.95
C TYR A 169 11.56 10.31 -11.19
N LEU A 170 12.79 9.94 -11.52
CA LEU A 170 13.48 10.38 -12.74
C LEU A 170 12.71 9.99 -14.01
N LYS A 171 12.14 8.78 -14.06
CA LYS A 171 11.29 8.35 -15.20
C LYS A 171 10.03 9.20 -15.33
N ASN A 172 9.38 9.58 -14.22
CA ASN A 172 8.21 10.47 -14.24
C ASN A 172 8.57 11.86 -14.77
N VAL A 173 9.69 12.42 -14.30
CA VAL A 173 10.20 13.71 -14.74
C VAL A 173 10.58 13.68 -16.22
N ARG A 174 11.26 12.63 -16.69
CA ARG A 174 11.57 12.44 -18.11
C ARG A 174 10.30 12.51 -18.97
N GLN A 175 9.26 11.76 -18.60
CA GLN A 175 8.02 11.70 -19.35
C GLN A 175 7.31 13.06 -19.42
N PHE A 176 7.40 13.86 -18.36
CA PHE A 176 6.85 15.22 -18.34
C PHE A 176 7.62 16.16 -19.28
N PHE A 177 8.95 16.13 -19.27
CA PHE A 177 9.74 16.95 -20.21
C PHE A 177 9.60 16.50 -21.66
N GLU A 178 9.40 15.20 -21.91
CA GLU A 178 9.06 14.69 -23.24
C GLU A 178 7.68 15.23 -23.70
N TYR A 179 6.68 15.27 -22.82
CA TYR A 179 5.40 15.92 -23.09
C TYR A 179 5.54 17.42 -23.39
N LEU A 180 6.30 18.16 -22.57
CA LEU A 180 6.54 19.60 -22.77
C LEU A 180 7.19 19.91 -24.12
N LYS A 181 8.07 19.02 -24.59
CA LYS A 181 8.73 19.15 -25.90
C LYS A 181 7.71 19.03 -27.04
N GLU A 182 6.79 18.07 -26.93
CA GLU A 182 5.75 17.79 -27.92
C GLU A 182 4.59 18.81 -27.86
N THR A 183 4.29 19.32 -26.66
CA THR A 183 3.17 20.22 -26.39
C THR A 183 3.68 21.48 -25.66
N PRO A 184 4.44 22.35 -26.33
CA PRO A 184 4.99 23.53 -25.69
C PRO A 184 3.87 24.49 -25.26
N PRO A 185 3.92 25.06 -24.03
CA PRO A 185 2.93 26.01 -23.56
C PRO A 185 2.93 27.26 -24.46
N LYS A 186 1.75 27.81 -24.78
CA LYS A 186 1.60 28.95 -25.71
C LYS A 186 2.45 30.18 -25.36
N ASN A 187 2.68 30.42 -24.06
CA ASN A 187 3.46 31.55 -23.54
C ASN A 187 4.83 31.12 -22.99
N SER A 188 5.34 29.96 -23.42
CA SER A 188 6.62 29.44 -22.94
C SER A 188 7.79 30.18 -23.60
N CYS A 189 8.64 30.80 -22.78
CA CYS A 189 9.93 31.31 -23.22
C CYS A 189 11.02 30.21 -23.32
N LEU A 190 10.70 28.96 -22.97
CA LEU A 190 11.66 27.86 -23.05
C LEU A 190 11.86 27.45 -24.51
N SER A 191 13.11 27.52 -24.98
CA SER A 191 13.45 27.04 -26.30
C SER A 191 13.38 25.50 -26.38
N GLN A 192 13.11 24.98 -27.56
CA GLN A 192 13.21 23.53 -27.83
C GLN A 192 14.60 22.97 -27.50
N LEU A 193 15.65 23.77 -27.69
CA LEU A 193 17.02 23.39 -27.34
C LEU A 193 17.20 23.24 -25.82
N ASP A 194 16.58 24.10 -25.02
CA ASP A 194 16.66 24.01 -23.55
C ASP A 194 15.92 22.79 -23.02
N LEU A 195 14.73 22.49 -23.55
CA LEU A 195 14.01 21.26 -23.23
C LEU A 195 14.83 20.01 -23.60
N LEU A 196 15.49 20.01 -24.77
CA LEU A 196 16.36 18.91 -25.17
C LEU A 196 17.56 18.73 -24.23
N LYS A 197 18.19 19.81 -23.75
CA LYS A 197 19.29 19.75 -22.78
C LYS A 197 18.83 19.10 -21.47
N VAL A 198 17.68 19.53 -20.95
CA VAL A 198 17.09 18.97 -19.72
C VAL A 198 16.77 17.48 -19.89
N ILE A 199 16.10 17.10 -20.99
CA ILE A 199 15.79 15.69 -21.27
C ILE A 199 17.06 14.84 -21.33
N ARG A 200 18.14 15.33 -21.98
CA ARG A 200 19.43 14.63 -22.01
C ARG A 200 20.02 14.48 -20.62
N GLU A 201 19.98 15.51 -19.78
CA GLU A 201 20.47 15.42 -18.40
C GLU A 201 19.68 14.40 -17.56
N VAL A 202 18.34 14.38 -17.69
CA VAL A 202 17.51 13.36 -17.02
C VAL A 202 17.86 11.97 -17.53
N LYS A 203 18.04 11.78 -18.84
CA LYS A 203 18.44 10.48 -19.43
C LYS A 203 19.81 10.03 -18.93
N MET A 204 20.80 10.92 -18.89
CA MET A 204 22.12 10.61 -18.32
C MET A 204 22.02 10.20 -16.85
N SER A 205 21.19 10.91 -16.07
CA SER A 205 20.91 10.55 -14.69
C SER A 205 20.25 9.16 -14.62
N ILE A 206 19.22 8.88 -15.39
CA ILE A 206 18.60 7.53 -15.44
C ILE A 206 19.65 6.45 -15.74
N SER A 207 20.51 6.68 -16.73
CA SER A 207 21.56 5.73 -17.13
C SER A 207 22.56 5.46 -16.00
N SER A 208 23.00 6.48 -15.26
CA SER A 208 23.93 6.29 -14.13
C SER A 208 23.28 5.53 -12.97
N TRP A 209 21.95 5.51 -12.90
CA TRP A 209 21.17 4.86 -11.86
C TRP A 209 20.75 3.41 -12.19
N ASN A 210 20.82 3.00 -13.46
CA ASN A 210 20.44 1.65 -13.87
C ASN A 210 21.30 0.57 -13.21
N ARG A 211 22.64 0.67 -13.27
CA ARG A 211 23.55 -0.34 -12.69
C ARG A 211 23.37 -0.48 -11.17
N PRO A 212 23.37 0.59 -10.35
CA PRO A 212 23.10 0.48 -8.92
C PRO A 212 21.75 -0.18 -8.60
N VAL A 213 20.70 0.14 -9.34
CA VAL A 213 19.37 -0.46 -9.15
C VAL A 213 19.38 -1.95 -9.48
N VAL A 214 20.01 -2.36 -10.58
CA VAL A 214 20.12 -3.78 -10.95
C VAL A 214 20.89 -4.56 -9.88
N LEU A 215 22.03 -4.04 -9.42
CA LEU A 215 22.80 -4.68 -8.35
C LEU A 215 21.99 -4.79 -7.05
N HIS A 216 21.25 -3.75 -6.69
CA HIS A 216 20.34 -3.79 -5.55
C HIS A 216 19.25 -4.85 -5.73
N GLN A 217 18.60 -4.92 -6.90
CA GLN A 217 17.58 -5.93 -7.20
C GLN A 217 18.13 -7.35 -7.14
N MET A 218 19.35 -7.58 -7.66
CA MET A 218 20.02 -8.88 -7.56
C MET A 218 20.28 -9.26 -6.10
N LYS A 219 20.74 -8.31 -5.29
CA LYS A 219 20.96 -8.52 -3.84
C LYS A 219 19.65 -8.88 -3.14
N ILE A 220 18.58 -8.11 -3.35
CA ILE A 220 17.27 -8.37 -2.76
C ILE A 220 16.72 -9.73 -3.23
N LYS A 221 16.89 -10.06 -4.52
CA LYS A 221 16.48 -11.37 -5.05
C LYS A 221 17.24 -12.50 -4.36
N GLY A 222 18.56 -12.41 -4.24
CA GLY A 222 19.36 -13.41 -3.54
C GLY A 222 18.96 -13.58 -2.07
N GLN A 223 18.61 -12.48 -1.38
CA GLN A 223 18.08 -12.55 -0.01
C GLN A 223 16.71 -13.24 0.04
N LYS A 224 15.80 -12.92 -0.89
CA LYS A 224 14.50 -13.57 -0.99
C LYS A 224 14.61 -15.05 -1.33
N ASP A 225 15.53 -15.40 -2.24
CA ASP A 225 15.82 -16.78 -2.64
C ASP A 225 16.38 -17.57 -1.44
N ALA A 226 17.28 -16.97 -0.64
CA ALA A 226 17.80 -17.58 0.59
C ALA A 226 16.74 -17.76 1.70
N ALA A 227 15.72 -16.89 1.71
CA ALA A 227 14.59 -16.96 2.63
C ALA A 227 13.39 -17.74 2.06
N MET A 228 13.57 -18.49 0.96
CA MET A 228 12.47 -19.27 0.39
C MET A 228 12.04 -20.39 1.35
N HIS A 229 10.73 -20.53 1.51
CA HIS A 229 10.14 -21.62 2.26
C HIS A 229 10.48 -22.97 1.66
N THR A 230 10.75 -23.93 2.53
CA THR A 230 10.98 -25.33 2.18
C THR A 230 9.70 -25.99 1.67
N ILE A 231 9.87 -27.10 0.95
CA ILE A 231 8.74 -27.94 0.50
C ILE A 231 7.85 -28.37 1.68
N LYS A 232 8.46 -28.68 2.83
CA LYS A 232 7.73 -29.09 4.04
C LYS A 232 6.86 -27.95 4.58
N GLU A 233 7.41 -26.74 4.69
CA GLU A 233 6.64 -25.57 5.16
C GLU A 233 5.47 -25.25 4.21
N HIS A 234 5.67 -25.40 2.89
CA HIS A 234 4.58 -25.26 1.92
C HIS A 234 3.48 -26.33 2.11
N GLN A 235 3.85 -27.58 2.34
CA GLN A 235 2.89 -28.65 2.63
C GLN A 235 2.14 -28.43 3.94
N ASP A 236 2.85 -27.99 4.98
CA ASP A 236 2.27 -27.71 6.30
C ASP A 236 1.31 -26.51 6.23
N CYS A 237 1.68 -25.45 5.50
CA CYS A 237 0.79 -24.33 5.21
C CYS A 237 -0.53 -24.78 4.56
N ARG A 238 -0.45 -25.65 3.54
CA ARG A 238 -1.65 -26.21 2.89
C ARG A 238 -2.51 -27.02 3.85
N LYS A 239 -1.90 -27.96 4.60
CA LYS A 239 -2.64 -28.80 5.56
C LYS A 239 -3.32 -27.97 6.65
N LEU A 240 -2.62 -26.98 7.20
CA LEU A 240 -3.18 -26.08 8.21
C LEU A 240 -4.33 -25.24 7.65
N ALA A 241 -4.20 -24.72 6.42
CA ALA A 241 -5.26 -23.98 5.77
C ALA A 241 -6.50 -24.84 5.52
N LEU A 242 -6.33 -26.08 5.03
CA LEU A 242 -7.45 -27.02 4.82
C LEU A 242 -8.28 -27.27 6.07
N VAL A 243 -7.64 -27.29 7.25
CA VAL A 243 -8.34 -27.46 8.53
C VAL A 243 -8.93 -26.14 9.06
N ALA A 244 -8.22 -25.02 8.86
CA ALA A 244 -8.62 -23.72 9.41
C ALA A 244 -9.77 -23.07 8.64
N ILE A 245 -9.80 -23.20 7.30
CA ILE A 245 -10.78 -22.54 6.45
C ILE A 245 -12.22 -22.94 6.80
N PRO A 246 -12.60 -24.23 6.86
CA PRO A 246 -13.97 -24.61 7.22
C PRO A 246 -14.37 -24.11 8.62
N LYS A 247 -13.46 -24.21 9.60
CA LYS A 247 -13.71 -23.73 10.97
C LYS A 247 -13.97 -22.22 11.02
N LEU A 248 -13.23 -21.45 10.24
CA LEU A 248 -13.41 -20.00 10.15
C LEU A 248 -14.70 -19.62 9.43
N ILE A 249 -15.11 -20.38 8.42
CA ILE A 249 -16.41 -20.20 7.75
C ILE A 249 -17.54 -20.42 8.75
N SER A 250 -17.55 -21.55 9.48
CA SER A 250 -18.55 -21.80 10.52
C SER A 250 -18.54 -20.75 11.64
N LYS A 251 -17.36 -20.21 11.97
CA LYS A 251 -17.25 -19.12 12.93
C LYS A 251 -17.86 -17.82 12.40
N LEU A 252 -17.69 -17.52 11.12
CA LEU A 252 -18.27 -16.33 10.49
C LEU A 252 -19.79 -16.38 10.37
N GLU A 253 -20.39 -17.58 10.36
CA GLU A 253 -21.85 -17.75 10.43
C GLU A 253 -22.43 -17.22 11.76
N SER A 254 -21.66 -17.29 12.85
CA SER A 254 -22.08 -16.80 14.17
C SER A 254 -21.52 -15.42 14.53
N ASP A 255 -20.30 -15.10 14.09
CA ASP A 255 -19.60 -13.83 14.34
C ASP A 255 -18.99 -13.29 13.04
N PHE A 256 -19.78 -12.52 12.31
CA PHE A 256 -19.37 -11.84 11.08
C PHE A 256 -18.52 -10.58 11.37
N SER A 257 -17.36 -10.78 11.99
CA SER A 257 -16.43 -9.70 12.32
C SER A 257 -15.32 -9.53 11.29
N HIS A 258 -14.84 -8.30 11.14
CA HIS A 258 -13.72 -7.95 10.26
C HIS A 258 -12.46 -8.78 10.58
N GLY A 259 -12.20 -9.05 11.86
CA GLY A 259 -11.05 -9.86 12.28
C GLY A 259 -11.13 -11.30 11.79
N ASN A 260 -12.32 -11.93 11.84
CA ASN A 260 -12.51 -13.28 11.31
C ASN A 260 -12.44 -13.31 9.78
N LEU A 261 -12.99 -12.28 9.11
CA LEU A 261 -12.91 -12.14 7.64
C LEU A 261 -11.46 -12.04 7.15
N TRP A 262 -10.63 -11.22 7.79
CA TRP A 262 -9.22 -11.11 7.43
C TRP A 262 -8.43 -12.38 7.69
N LYS A 263 -8.73 -13.11 8.77
CA LYS A 263 -8.12 -14.41 9.02
C LYS A 263 -8.48 -15.40 7.93
N LEU A 264 -9.77 -15.49 7.57
CA LEU A 264 -10.23 -16.35 6.49
C LEU A 264 -9.55 -15.97 5.16
N TYR A 265 -9.54 -14.68 4.81
CA TYR A 265 -8.85 -14.18 3.62
C TYR A 265 -7.38 -14.61 3.59
N GLY A 266 -6.66 -14.46 4.70
CA GLY A 266 -5.27 -14.88 4.84
C GLY A 266 -5.07 -16.37 4.57
N TYR A 267 -5.87 -17.25 5.21
CA TYR A 267 -5.76 -18.70 4.99
C TYR A 267 -6.13 -19.12 3.57
N VAL A 268 -7.23 -18.60 3.02
CA VAL A 268 -7.67 -18.95 1.67
C VAL A 268 -6.65 -18.49 0.64
N THR A 269 -6.17 -17.24 0.73
CA THR A 269 -5.18 -16.73 -0.23
C THR A 269 -3.81 -17.37 -0.06
N ALA A 270 -3.37 -17.71 1.16
CA ALA A 270 -2.13 -18.47 1.37
C ALA A 270 -2.23 -19.86 0.72
N TYR A 271 -3.36 -20.55 0.90
CA TYR A 271 -3.64 -21.84 0.28
C TYR A 271 -3.60 -21.73 -1.26
N LEU A 272 -4.40 -20.83 -1.84
CA LEU A 272 -4.48 -20.65 -3.29
C LEU A 272 -3.17 -20.15 -3.91
N ALA A 273 -2.48 -19.22 -3.26
CA ALA A 273 -1.15 -18.76 -3.69
C ALA A 273 -0.15 -19.91 -3.70
N SER A 274 -0.21 -20.79 -2.71
CA SER A 274 0.67 -21.97 -2.65
C SER A 274 0.41 -22.94 -3.80
N LEU A 275 -0.81 -23.01 -4.34
CA LEU A 275 -1.19 -23.90 -5.43
C LEU A 275 -0.85 -23.33 -6.81
N TYR A 276 -1.24 -22.07 -7.06
CA TYR A 276 -1.19 -21.50 -8.41
C TYR A 276 -0.11 -20.44 -8.60
N GLY A 277 0.50 -19.93 -7.52
CA GLY A 277 1.49 -18.85 -7.60
C GLY A 277 0.92 -17.50 -8.07
N HIS A 278 -0.40 -17.34 -8.08
CA HIS A 278 -1.03 -16.06 -8.43
C HIS A 278 -0.75 -14.99 -7.38
N ARG A 279 -0.65 -13.73 -7.82
CA ARG A 279 -0.48 -12.58 -6.92
C ARG A 279 -1.77 -12.35 -6.13
N LEU A 280 -1.65 -11.85 -4.89
CA LEU A 280 -2.80 -11.55 -4.01
C LEU A 280 -3.88 -10.68 -4.66
N GLY A 281 -3.48 -9.75 -5.55
CA GLY A 281 -4.41 -8.91 -6.29
C GLY A 281 -5.35 -9.66 -7.22
N VAL A 282 -4.98 -10.87 -7.68
CA VAL A 282 -5.86 -11.74 -8.47
C VAL A 282 -7.01 -12.23 -7.59
N PHE A 283 -6.69 -12.74 -6.39
CA PHE A 283 -7.71 -13.23 -5.46
C PHE A 283 -8.57 -12.10 -4.88
N MET A 284 -7.96 -10.96 -4.56
CA MET A 284 -8.68 -9.80 -4.00
C MET A 284 -9.70 -9.22 -5.00
N ASN A 285 -9.39 -9.26 -6.29
CA ASN A 285 -10.25 -8.74 -7.34
C ASN A 285 -11.25 -9.76 -7.88
N MET A 286 -11.24 -11.01 -7.38
CA MET A 286 -12.16 -12.05 -7.81
C MET A 286 -13.60 -11.67 -7.47
N THR A 287 -14.48 -11.72 -8.47
CA THR A 287 -15.87 -11.29 -8.33
C THR A 287 -16.84 -12.45 -8.12
N ASP A 288 -17.99 -12.15 -7.52
CA ASP A 288 -19.08 -13.12 -7.33
C ASP A 288 -19.56 -13.70 -8.66
N VAL A 289 -19.57 -12.88 -9.71
CA VAL A 289 -19.97 -13.29 -11.06
C VAL A 289 -18.98 -14.29 -11.63
N GLU A 290 -17.68 -14.01 -11.53
CA GLU A 290 -16.63 -14.92 -12.00
C GLU A 290 -16.65 -16.27 -11.28
N VAL A 291 -16.97 -16.28 -9.98
CA VAL A 291 -17.15 -17.53 -9.23
C VAL A 291 -18.43 -18.25 -9.65
N SER A 292 -19.56 -17.54 -9.77
CA SER A 292 -20.85 -18.13 -10.17
C SER A 292 -20.83 -18.71 -11.59
N GLN A 293 -19.95 -18.20 -12.45
CA GLN A 293 -19.75 -18.66 -13.82
C GLN A 293 -18.62 -19.70 -13.95
N ALA A 294 -18.18 -20.30 -12.83
CA ALA A 294 -17.17 -21.35 -12.86
C ALA A 294 -17.63 -22.51 -13.77
N VAL A 295 -16.70 -23.03 -14.56
CA VAL A 295 -16.96 -24.16 -15.45
C VAL A 295 -16.76 -25.46 -14.68
N HIS A 296 -17.80 -26.28 -14.60
CA HIS A 296 -17.74 -27.60 -13.97
C HIS A 296 -16.98 -28.61 -14.85
N GLY A 297 -16.11 -29.38 -14.21
CA GLY A 297 -15.28 -30.41 -14.85
C GLY A 297 -16.07 -31.70 -15.10
N PRO A 298 -15.88 -32.36 -16.26
CA PRO A 298 -16.66 -33.54 -16.63
C PRO A 298 -16.28 -34.83 -15.86
N GLU A 299 -15.05 -34.95 -15.37
CA GLU A 299 -14.51 -36.22 -14.85
C GLU A 299 -14.24 -36.24 -13.34
N LYS A 300 -13.85 -35.10 -12.80
CA LYS A 300 -13.61 -34.86 -11.37
C LYS A 300 -14.44 -33.63 -11.05
N ASP A 301 -15.22 -33.67 -9.97
CA ASP A 301 -16.12 -32.60 -9.51
C ASP A 301 -15.33 -31.33 -9.13
N ASP A 302 -14.66 -30.76 -10.13
CA ASP A 302 -13.71 -29.68 -10.08
C ASP A 302 -14.31 -28.47 -10.81
N TYR A 303 -13.95 -27.28 -10.37
CA TYR A 303 -14.52 -26.02 -10.84
C TYR A 303 -13.40 -25.11 -11.34
N LEU A 304 -13.46 -24.74 -12.62
CA LEU A 304 -12.52 -23.82 -13.25
C LEU A 304 -13.06 -22.39 -13.16
N ILE A 305 -12.39 -21.56 -12.38
CA ILE A 305 -12.67 -20.12 -12.27
C ILE A 305 -11.71 -19.35 -13.17
N LYS A 306 -12.25 -18.40 -13.94
CA LYS A 306 -11.48 -17.48 -14.79
C LYS A 306 -11.62 -16.06 -14.24
N MET A 307 -10.50 -15.44 -13.88
CA MET A 307 -10.45 -14.07 -13.36
C MET A 307 -9.83 -13.14 -14.39
N SER A 308 -10.62 -12.16 -14.81
CA SER A 308 -10.31 -11.24 -15.88
C SER A 308 -9.64 -9.95 -15.38
N ASN A 309 -10.00 -9.50 -14.18
CA ASN A 309 -9.60 -8.18 -13.69
C ASN A 309 -8.37 -8.22 -12.76
N HIS A 310 -7.18 -8.20 -13.34
CA HIS A 310 -5.93 -8.12 -12.57
C HIS A 310 -4.87 -7.29 -13.32
N LYS A 311 -3.83 -6.84 -12.60
CA LYS A 311 -2.83 -5.85 -13.10
C LYS A 311 -2.23 -6.16 -14.48
N THR A 312 -2.12 -7.43 -14.82
CA THR A 312 -1.41 -7.91 -16.01
C THR A 312 -2.33 -8.63 -17.00
N SER A 313 -3.65 -8.50 -16.84
CA SER A 313 -4.62 -9.22 -17.68
C SER A 313 -4.56 -8.80 -19.14
N GLU A 314 -4.30 -7.53 -19.41
CA GLU A 314 -4.13 -7.01 -20.76
C GLU A 314 -2.98 -7.68 -21.52
N SER A 315 -1.89 -8.01 -20.82
CA SER A 315 -0.69 -8.62 -21.44
C SER A 315 -0.65 -10.14 -21.36
N PHE A 316 -1.28 -10.75 -20.35
CA PHE A 316 -1.16 -12.20 -20.08
C PHE A 316 -2.51 -12.94 -20.09
N GLY A 317 -3.61 -12.26 -20.41
CA GLY A 317 -4.95 -12.84 -20.44
C GLY A 317 -5.53 -13.12 -19.05
N THR A 318 -6.56 -13.95 -19.00
CA THR A 318 -7.27 -14.28 -17.74
C THR A 318 -6.45 -15.21 -16.84
N ALA A 319 -6.44 -14.94 -15.54
CA ALA A 319 -5.91 -15.88 -14.56
C ALA A 319 -6.92 -17.03 -14.37
N LYS A 320 -6.42 -18.24 -14.13
CA LYS A 320 -7.25 -19.45 -14.01
C LYS A 320 -6.92 -20.20 -12.73
N MET A 321 -7.94 -20.77 -12.08
CA MET A 321 -7.81 -21.66 -10.92
C MET A 321 -8.74 -22.85 -11.07
N LEU A 322 -8.22 -24.04 -10.79
CA LEU A 322 -9.00 -25.30 -10.82
C LEU A 322 -9.18 -25.78 -9.39
N LEU A 323 -10.37 -25.61 -8.84
CA LEU A 323 -10.69 -25.93 -7.44
C LEU A 323 -11.44 -27.25 -7.34
N SER A 324 -11.21 -28.00 -6.26
CA SER A 324 -12.09 -29.12 -5.93
C SER A 324 -13.48 -28.65 -5.49
N SER A 325 -14.47 -29.54 -5.50
CA SER A 325 -15.83 -29.28 -4.97
C SER A 325 -15.83 -28.64 -3.57
N GLY A 326 -14.98 -29.13 -2.67
CA GLY A 326 -14.85 -28.58 -1.32
C GLY A 326 -14.26 -27.18 -1.29
N GLU A 327 -13.20 -26.94 -2.09
CA GLU A 327 -12.57 -25.62 -2.20
C GLU A 327 -13.49 -24.57 -2.83
N TYR A 328 -14.21 -24.97 -3.89
CA TYR A 328 -15.22 -24.13 -4.52
C TYR A 328 -16.36 -23.81 -3.55
N GLY A 329 -16.79 -24.80 -2.76
CA GLY A 329 -17.76 -24.63 -1.69
C GLY A 329 -17.39 -23.55 -0.67
N TRP A 330 -16.10 -23.35 -0.37
CA TRP A 330 -15.67 -22.26 0.52
C TRP A 330 -15.99 -20.87 -0.04
N LEU A 331 -15.82 -20.69 -1.35
CA LEU A 331 -16.11 -19.42 -2.03
C LEU A 331 -17.61 -19.16 -2.06
N LEU A 332 -18.42 -20.20 -2.35
CA LEU A 332 -19.87 -20.10 -2.31
C LEU A 332 -20.38 -19.76 -0.91
N SER A 333 -19.85 -20.40 0.14
CA SER A 333 -20.20 -20.09 1.52
C SER A 333 -19.86 -18.65 1.89
N LEU A 334 -18.72 -18.13 1.43
CA LEU A 334 -18.35 -16.73 1.66
C LEU A 334 -19.29 -15.75 0.94
N MET A 335 -19.66 -16.05 -0.30
CA MET A 335 -20.65 -15.26 -1.04
C MET A 335 -22.01 -15.25 -0.35
N LYS A 336 -22.44 -16.39 0.21
CA LYS A 336 -23.66 -16.51 1.00
C LYS A 336 -23.58 -15.68 2.29
N LEU A 337 -22.53 -15.87 3.08
CA LEU A 337 -22.29 -15.12 4.32
C LEU A 337 -22.33 -13.60 4.08
N LYS A 338 -21.69 -13.13 3.01
CA LYS A 338 -21.69 -11.73 2.61
C LYS A 338 -23.12 -11.22 2.31
N ARG A 339 -23.90 -12.02 1.59
CA ARG A 339 -25.30 -11.70 1.23
C ARG A 339 -26.17 -11.64 2.49
N ASP A 340 -26.04 -12.63 3.37
CA ASP A 340 -26.81 -12.72 4.61
C ASP A 340 -26.47 -11.55 5.57
N ALA A 341 -25.20 -11.10 5.56
CA ALA A 341 -24.76 -9.90 6.28
C ALA A 341 -25.15 -8.57 5.59
N GLY A 342 -25.91 -8.60 4.49
CA GLY A 342 -26.41 -7.41 3.78
C GLY A 342 -25.32 -6.58 3.09
N LYS A 343 -24.15 -7.16 2.79
CA LYS A 343 -23.01 -6.42 2.21
C LYS A 343 -23.11 -6.39 0.68
N LYS A 344 -23.08 -5.18 0.11
CA LYS A 344 -23.24 -4.92 -1.34
C LYS A 344 -21.91 -4.83 -2.11
N SER A 345 -20.99 -5.76 -1.88
CA SER A 345 -19.73 -5.83 -2.65
C SER A 345 -19.86 -6.80 -3.82
N THR A 346 -19.30 -6.45 -4.97
CA THR A 346 -19.19 -7.35 -6.14
C THR A 346 -18.05 -8.36 -6.00
N PHE A 347 -17.11 -8.11 -5.08
CA PHE A 347 -15.96 -8.97 -4.83
C PHE A 347 -16.29 -10.07 -3.83
N VAL A 348 -15.73 -11.26 -4.03
CA VAL A 348 -15.92 -12.41 -3.15
C VAL A 348 -15.39 -12.12 -1.74
N PHE A 349 -14.21 -11.52 -1.66
CA PHE A 349 -13.60 -11.13 -0.39
C PHE A 349 -13.97 -9.68 -0.03
N LEU A 350 -14.37 -9.48 1.22
CA LEU A 350 -14.59 -8.17 1.82
C LEU A 350 -13.32 -7.72 2.55
N THR A 351 -12.50 -6.89 1.92
CA THR A 351 -11.29 -6.33 2.55
C THR A 351 -11.50 -4.92 3.11
N GLN A 352 -12.61 -4.27 2.77
CA GLN A 352 -13.02 -2.96 3.28
C GLN A 352 -14.53 -3.02 3.60
N LEU A 353 -14.93 -2.59 4.80
CA LEU A 353 -16.31 -2.54 5.27
C LEU A 353 -16.87 -1.12 5.19
#